data_AF-A0A6L3NP91-F1
#
_entry.id   AF-A0A6L3NP91-F1
#
_cell.length_a   1.000
_cell.length_b   1.000
_cell.length_c   1.000
_cell.angle_alpha   90.00
_cell.angle_beta   90.00
_cell.angle_gamma   90.00
#
_symmetry.space_group_name_H-M   'P 1'
#
loop_
_entity.id
_entity.type
_entity.pdbx_description
1 polymer ?
#
loop_
_entity_poly.entity_id
_entity_poly.type
_entity_poly.pdbx_seq_one_letter_code
_entity_poly.pdbx_strand_id
1 'polypeptide(L)'
;MMVSRKTRNINRDLAHLRAGEQYLLGLPLNTIQPQRLERAGLGARPTNGTRVLPPATGGAASRRNANGFDIIHRDQPKETRYRQISWTWTEHHGRDTVEKTGVKDVPYLRYPRTSIPPYAVELQIQTRRDGASFVVAGPFTVGSELDAVATNTANVFCEQFGGYEILNVTLGAWVATPVRRLNWELLPPGRNPWLSAKPALDRIVSSAPAGNRDVIAARFAAIGSHSPDFVAVGAAGFDGYAVFGFPRQGFCLLESRQVNNATYVLSDTDWERVSQMSKAEILSAGAHQRRLIHTRNWFDELELMFASPGRRTA
;
A
#
# COMPACT_ATOMS: atom_id res chain seq x y z
N MET A 1 9.36 2.61 -29.68
CA MET A 1 8.03 2.30 -30.25
C MET A 1 7.07 2.19 -29.09
N MET A 2 6.03 3.02 -29.07
CA MET A 2 5.03 3.02 -28.01
C MET A 2 4.00 1.92 -28.20
N VAL A 3 3.76 1.13 -27.15
CA VAL A 3 2.68 0.16 -27.07
C VAL A 3 1.53 0.77 -26.27
N SER A 4 0.40 1.00 -26.93
CA SER A 4 -0.78 1.69 -26.36
C SER A 4 -1.91 0.74 -25.92
N ARG A 5 -1.59 -0.56 -25.74
CA ARG A 5 -2.57 -1.59 -25.38
C ARG A 5 -2.04 -2.50 -24.27
N LYS A 6 -2.97 -3.05 -23.49
CA LYS A 6 -2.65 -4.06 -22.48
C LYS A 6 -2.10 -5.33 -23.13
N THR A 7 -1.14 -5.96 -22.48
CA THR A 7 -0.50 -7.21 -22.92
C THR A 7 -0.74 -8.33 -21.91
N ARG A 8 -0.85 -9.56 -22.42
CA ARG A 8 -0.91 -10.79 -21.61
C ARG A 8 0.47 -11.42 -21.42
N ASN A 9 1.44 -11.00 -22.24
CA ASN A 9 2.81 -11.48 -22.19
C ASN A 9 3.72 -10.42 -22.82
N ILE A 10 4.50 -9.74 -21.99
CA ILE A 10 5.42 -8.67 -22.40
C ILE A 10 6.54 -9.17 -23.33
N ASN A 11 6.89 -10.46 -23.30
CA ASN A 11 8.01 -11.00 -24.10
C ASN A 11 7.80 -10.83 -25.60
N ARG A 12 6.55 -10.70 -26.06
CA ARG A 12 6.22 -10.41 -27.47
C ARG A 12 6.72 -9.04 -27.92
N ASP A 13 6.79 -8.10 -26.99
CA ASP A 13 7.21 -6.73 -27.23
C ASP A 13 8.75 -6.59 -27.09
N LEU A 14 9.42 -7.60 -26.54
CA LEU A 14 10.88 -7.65 -26.29
C LEU A 14 11.69 -8.34 -27.39
N ALA A 15 11.08 -8.71 -28.52
CA ALA A 15 11.73 -9.47 -29.59
C ALA A 15 12.99 -8.81 -30.21
N HIS A 16 13.17 -7.52 -29.98
CA HIS A 16 14.32 -6.73 -30.43
C HIS A 16 15.49 -6.71 -29.44
N LEU A 17 15.31 -7.25 -28.24
CA LEU A 17 16.33 -7.35 -27.19
C LEU A 17 16.88 -8.78 -27.09
N ARG A 18 18.10 -8.91 -26.55
CA ARG A 18 18.73 -10.23 -26.34
C ARG A 18 18.31 -10.82 -25.00
N ALA A 19 18.28 -12.15 -24.92
CA ALA A 19 18.06 -12.85 -23.65
C ALA A 19 19.12 -12.43 -22.61
N GLY A 20 18.71 -12.18 -21.38
CA GLY A 20 19.57 -11.66 -20.30
C GLY A 20 19.82 -10.15 -20.33
N GLU A 21 19.38 -9.43 -21.37
CA GLU A 21 19.48 -7.98 -21.42
C GLU A 21 18.52 -7.33 -20.42
N GLN A 22 18.95 -6.21 -19.80
CA GLN A 22 18.08 -5.46 -18.90
C GLN A 22 17.33 -4.35 -19.65
N TYR A 23 16.08 -4.16 -19.26
CA TYR A 23 15.23 -3.10 -19.82
C TYR A 23 14.41 -2.41 -18.73
N LEU A 24 13.97 -1.20 -19.05
CA LEU A 24 13.00 -0.43 -18.28
C LEU A 24 11.73 -0.31 -19.10
N LEU A 25 10.60 -0.23 -18.40
CA LEU A 25 9.36 0.26 -18.99
C LEU A 25 9.27 1.74 -18.69
N GLY A 26 9.03 2.58 -19.69
CA GLY A 26 8.98 4.01 -19.47
C GLY A 26 8.25 4.81 -20.53
N LEU A 27 8.03 6.09 -20.24
CA LEU A 27 7.51 7.08 -21.18
C LEU A 27 8.15 8.45 -20.92
N PRO A 28 8.44 9.23 -21.96
CA PRO A 28 8.82 10.63 -21.81
C PRO A 28 7.73 11.43 -21.06
N LEU A 29 8.13 12.34 -20.17
CA LEU A 29 7.16 13.14 -19.42
C LEU A 29 6.36 14.10 -20.31
N ASN A 30 6.96 14.60 -21.40
CA ASN A 30 6.28 15.49 -22.34
C ASN A 30 5.16 14.81 -23.13
N THR A 31 5.09 13.47 -23.15
CA THR A 31 3.98 12.73 -23.77
C THR A 31 2.83 12.45 -22.80
N ILE A 32 2.98 12.81 -21.51
CA ILE A 32 2.00 12.51 -20.46
C ILE A 32 1.31 13.78 -20.00
N GLN A 33 -0.01 13.76 -19.95
CA GLN A 33 -0.81 14.86 -19.40
C GLN A 33 -0.54 15.02 -17.88
N PRO A 34 -0.34 16.25 -17.37
CA PRO A 34 -0.05 16.49 -15.94
C PRO A 34 -1.04 15.84 -14.97
N GLN A 35 -2.33 15.81 -15.33
CA GLN A 35 -3.38 15.21 -14.50
C GLN A 35 -3.19 13.70 -14.32
N ARG A 36 -2.57 13.02 -15.29
CA ARG A 36 -2.24 11.58 -15.17
C ARG A 36 -1.07 11.35 -14.22
N LEU A 37 -0.09 12.26 -14.20
CA LEU A 37 1.02 12.21 -13.25
C LEU A 37 0.53 12.45 -11.81
N GLU A 38 -0.38 13.42 -11.61
CA GLU A 38 -1.02 13.65 -10.32
C GLU A 38 -1.82 12.43 -9.85
N ARG A 39 -2.65 11.85 -10.73
CA ARG A 39 -3.41 10.63 -10.42
C ARG A 39 -2.52 9.43 -10.09
N ALA A 40 -1.32 9.36 -10.66
CA ALA A 40 -0.34 8.32 -10.33
C ALA A 40 0.40 8.57 -9.00
N GLY A 41 0.22 9.74 -8.37
CA GLY A 41 0.89 10.13 -7.13
C GLY A 41 2.26 10.79 -7.32
N LEU A 42 2.65 11.13 -8.55
CA LEU A 42 3.92 11.80 -8.85
C LEU A 42 3.83 13.33 -8.69
N GLY A 43 2.61 13.88 -8.74
CA GLY A 43 2.35 15.33 -8.81
C GLY A 43 2.41 15.87 -10.24
N ALA A 44 1.89 17.08 -10.48
CA ALA A 44 1.80 17.65 -11.84
C ALA A 44 3.15 18.01 -12.46
N ARG A 45 4.15 18.30 -11.62
CA ARG A 45 5.51 18.69 -12.03
C ARG A 45 6.53 17.93 -11.19
N PRO A 46 6.70 16.62 -11.44
CA PRO A 46 7.55 15.81 -10.60
C PRO A 46 9.03 16.12 -10.86
N THR A 47 9.86 16.01 -9.82
CA THR A 47 11.31 16.24 -9.91
C THR A 47 12.06 14.93 -10.17
N ASN A 48 13.27 14.99 -10.71
CA ASN A 48 14.14 13.82 -10.84
C ASN A 48 14.31 13.11 -9.49
N GLY A 49 14.37 11.78 -9.49
CA GLY A 49 14.48 10.97 -8.27
C GLY A 49 13.16 10.75 -7.52
N THR A 50 12.07 11.44 -7.90
CA THR A 50 10.74 11.19 -7.32
C THR A 50 10.31 9.75 -7.59
N ARG A 51 9.87 9.05 -6.56
CA ARG A 51 9.42 7.66 -6.64
C ARG A 51 8.10 7.47 -5.91
N VAL A 52 7.20 6.68 -6.50
CA VAL A 52 5.88 6.42 -5.90
C VAL A 52 5.38 5.04 -6.29
N LEU A 53 4.72 4.35 -5.36
CA LEU A 53 3.90 3.20 -5.71
C LEU A 53 2.59 3.70 -6.32
N PRO A 54 2.25 3.39 -7.59
CA PRO A 54 1.04 3.92 -8.20
C PRO A 54 -0.22 3.40 -7.49
N PRO A 55 -1.29 4.23 -7.37
CA PRO A 55 -2.47 3.88 -6.61
C PRO A 55 -3.29 2.76 -7.25
N ALA A 56 -3.98 2.00 -6.40
CA ALA A 56 -4.84 0.89 -6.81
C ALA A 56 -6.04 1.31 -7.69
N THR A 57 -6.39 2.59 -7.73
CA THR A 57 -7.57 3.12 -8.42
C THR A 57 -7.44 3.15 -9.95
N GLY A 58 -6.23 3.01 -10.50
CA GLY A 58 -5.99 3.07 -11.96
C GLY A 58 -6.58 1.91 -12.78
N GLY A 59 -6.87 0.78 -12.14
CA GLY A 59 -7.44 -0.39 -12.81
C GLY A 59 -7.00 -1.71 -12.20
N ALA A 60 -7.17 -2.80 -12.95
CA ALA A 60 -6.91 -4.16 -12.44
C ALA A 60 -5.42 -4.42 -12.24
N ALA A 61 -4.56 -3.96 -13.15
CA ALA A 61 -3.11 -4.12 -13.01
C ALA A 61 -2.57 -3.25 -11.87
N SER A 62 -3.11 -2.04 -11.73
CA SER A 62 -2.80 -1.12 -10.62
C SER A 62 -3.23 -1.70 -9.27
N ARG A 63 -4.42 -2.33 -9.18
CA ARG A 63 -4.85 -3.06 -7.97
C ARG A 63 -3.92 -4.21 -7.64
N ARG A 64 -3.51 -5.03 -8.61
CA ARG A 64 -2.56 -6.13 -8.37
C ARG A 64 -1.20 -5.61 -7.91
N ASN A 65 -0.72 -4.52 -8.51
CA ASN A 65 0.55 -3.92 -8.15
C ASN A 65 0.53 -3.36 -6.72
N ALA A 66 -0.55 -2.67 -6.35
CA ALA A 66 -0.64 -2.01 -5.05
C ALA A 66 -1.10 -2.96 -3.93
N ASN A 67 -2.06 -3.86 -4.18
CA ASN A 67 -2.73 -4.63 -3.13
C ASN A 67 -2.51 -6.15 -3.23
N GLY A 68 -1.97 -6.66 -4.33
CA GLY A 68 -1.94 -8.10 -4.60
C GLY A 68 -3.30 -8.62 -5.06
N PHE A 69 -3.49 -9.94 -4.98
CA PHE A 69 -4.73 -10.60 -5.38
C PHE A 69 -4.84 -12.00 -4.78
N ASP A 70 -6.04 -12.56 -4.80
CA ASP A 70 -6.28 -13.93 -4.35
C ASP A 70 -6.48 -14.88 -5.53
N ILE A 71 -5.89 -16.08 -5.44
CA ILE A 71 -6.28 -17.24 -6.24
C ILE A 71 -7.37 -17.97 -5.47
N ILE A 72 -8.55 -18.14 -6.09
CA ILE A 72 -9.73 -18.76 -5.46
C ILE A 72 -9.82 -20.22 -5.90
N HIS A 73 -9.76 -21.15 -4.94
CA HIS A 73 -9.82 -22.60 -5.15
C HIS A 73 -11.27 -23.08 -5.10
N ARG A 74 -11.99 -22.93 -6.22
CA ARG A 74 -13.41 -23.30 -6.35
C ARG A 74 -13.65 -24.82 -6.40
N ASP A 75 -12.59 -25.57 -6.61
CA ASP A 75 -12.50 -27.03 -6.60
C ASP A 75 -12.54 -27.62 -5.18
N GLN A 76 -12.34 -26.79 -4.14
CA GLN A 76 -12.30 -27.21 -2.74
C GLN A 76 -13.59 -26.88 -1.98
N PRO A 77 -13.92 -27.62 -0.91
CA PRO A 77 -15.07 -27.29 -0.05
C PRO A 77 -14.89 -25.91 0.60
N LYS A 78 -16.01 -25.22 0.85
CA LYS A 78 -15.98 -23.90 1.49
C LYS A 78 -15.48 -24.02 2.93
N GLU A 79 -14.65 -23.06 3.33
CA GLU A 79 -14.19 -22.86 4.71
C GLU A 79 -15.05 -21.80 5.42
N THR A 80 -15.24 -21.98 6.73
CA THR A 80 -15.81 -20.93 7.60
C THR A 80 -14.73 -19.91 7.92
N ARG A 81 -15.05 -18.64 7.68
CA ARG A 81 -14.22 -17.49 8.04
C ARG A 81 -15.06 -16.45 8.75
N TYR A 82 -14.39 -15.50 9.38
CA TYR A 82 -15.04 -14.44 10.14
C TYR A 82 -14.69 -13.10 9.52
N ARG A 83 -15.64 -12.16 9.61
CA ARG A 83 -15.42 -10.75 9.27
C ARG A 83 -15.97 -9.88 10.38
N GLN A 84 -15.27 -8.80 10.69
CA GLN A 84 -15.75 -7.75 11.56
C GLN A 84 -16.81 -6.91 10.83
N ILE A 85 -17.91 -6.60 11.51
CA ILE A 85 -18.96 -5.68 11.09
C ILE A 85 -19.24 -4.66 12.19
N SER A 86 -19.79 -3.51 11.81
CA SER A 86 -20.50 -2.65 12.75
C SER A 86 -21.85 -3.26 13.09
N TRP A 87 -22.19 -3.34 14.36
CA TRP A 87 -23.49 -3.81 14.83
C TRP A 87 -24.04 -2.82 15.86
N THR A 88 -25.27 -2.35 15.64
CA THR A 88 -26.01 -1.48 16.57
C THR A 88 -27.06 -2.29 17.30
N TRP A 89 -27.15 -2.12 18.61
CA TRP A 89 -28.17 -2.74 19.47
C TRP A 89 -28.68 -1.75 20.51
N THR A 90 -29.89 -1.97 21.00
CA THR A 90 -30.48 -1.17 22.06
C THR A 90 -30.29 -1.86 23.41
N GLU A 91 -29.74 -1.13 24.38
CA GLU A 91 -29.68 -1.55 25.77
C GLU A 91 -30.81 -0.89 26.56
N HIS A 92 -31.45 -1.66 27.43
CA HIS A 92 -32.46 -1.14 28.35
C HIS A 92 -31.81 -0.78 29.68
N HIS A 93 -31.80 0.50 30.03
CA HIS A 93 -31.27 1.05 31.27
C HIS A 93 -32.45 1.47 32.16
N GLY A 94 -33.22 0.48 32.63
CA GLY A 94 -34.45 0.72 33.38
C GLY A 94 -35.58 1.26 32.48
N ARG A 95 -35.99 2.51 32.68
CA ARG A 95 -37.01 3.18 31.83
C ARG A 95 -36.43 3.76 30.55
N ASP A 96 -35.11 3.92 30.49
CA ASP A 96 -34.42 4.50 29.36
C ASP A 96 -33.93 3.41 28.40
N THR A 97 -33.79 3.77 27.14
CA THR A 97 -33.13 2.94 26.12
C THR A 97 -31.93 3.68 25.58
N VAL A 98 -30.81 2.97 25.46
CA VAL A 98 -29.54 3.52 24.98
C VAL A 98 -29.11 2.70 23.78
N GLU A 99 -28.98 3.34 22.62
CA GLU A 99 -28.37 2.70 21.46
C GLU A 99 -26.85 2.60 21.64
N LYS A 100 -26.32 1.40 21.39
CA LYS A 100 -24.90 1.09 21.40
C LYS A 100 -24.51 0.54 20.04
N THR A 101 -23.36 0.99 19.56
CA THR A 101 -22.72 0.46 18.36
C THR A 101 -21.37 -0.11 18.72
N GLY A 102 -21.07 -1.30 18.22
CA GLY A 102 -19.80 -1.98 18.48
C GLY A 102 -19.39 -2.89 17.33
N VAL A 103 -18.13 -3.33 17.37
CA VAL A 103 -17.60 -4.27 16.40
C VAL A 103 -18.01 -5.69 16.78
N LYS A 104 -18.60 -6.43 15.84
CA LYS A 104 -18.92 -7.86 16.00
C LYS A 104 -18.35 -8.69 14.87
N ASP A 105 -17.98 -9.92 15.17
CA ASP A 105 -17.55 -10.89 14.17
C ASP A 105 -18.70 -11.79 13.72
N VAL A 106 -18.85 -11.90 12.41
CA VAL A 106 -19.89 -12.72 11.79
C VAL A 106 -19.24 -13.83 10.96
N PRO A 107 -19.58 -15.11 11.20
CA PRO A 107 -19.09 -16.21 10.37
C PRO A 107 -19.71 -16.16 8.97
N TYR A 108 -18.95 -16.57 7.97
CA TYR A 108 -19.39 -16.74 6.60
C TYR A 108 -18.61 -17.86 5.91
N LEU A 109 -19.24 -18.55 4.96
CA LEU A 109 -18.60 -19.58 4.15
C LEU A 109 -17.97 -18.95 2.90
N ARG A 110 -16.72 -19.33 2.60
CA ARG A 110 -16.04 -18.94 1.36
C ARG A 110 -15.20 -20.08 0.81
N TYR A 111 -14.92 -20.06 -0.49
CA TYR A 111 -13.91 -20.96 -1.06
C TYR A 111 -12.52 -20.62 -0.50
N PRO A 112 -11.66 -21.61 -0.24
CA PRO A 112 -10.27 -21.40 0.13
C PRO A 112 -9.54 -20.53 -0.89
N ARG A 113 -8.57 -19.75 -0.42
CA ARG A 113 -7.82 -18.82 -1.26
C ARG A 113 -6.33 -18.84 -0.93
N THR A 114 -5.50 -18.75 -1.97
CA THR A 114 -4.08 -18.42 -1.82
C THR A 114 -3.92 -16.93 -2.09
N SER A 115 -3.50 -16.18 -1.07
CA SER A 115 -3.22 -14.75 -1.21
C SER A 115 -1.84 -14.56 -1.85
N ILE A 116 -1.80 -13.80 -2.95
CA ILE A 116 -0.57 -13.42 -3.64
C ILE A 116 -0.25 -11.97 -3.24
N PRO A 117 0.95 -11.71 -2.70
CA PRO A 117 1.33 -10.36 -2.29
C PRO A 117 1.34 -9.38 -3.47
N PRO A 118 1.24 -8.06 -3.21
CA PRO A 118 1.40 -7.07 -4.26
C PRO A 118 2.75 -7.19 -4.95
N TYR A 119 2.78 -6.94 -6.26
CA TYR A 119 4.05 -6.81 -6.98
C TYR A 119 4.85 -5.59 -6.50
N ALA A 120 4.18 -4.57 -5.97
CA ALA A 120 4.77 -3.42 -5.31
C ALA A 120 5.82 -2.68 -6.14
N VAL A 121 5.68 -2.69 -7.48
CA VAL A 121 6.61 -2.01 -8.39
C VAL A 121 6.34 -0.51 -8.34
N GLU A 122 7.33 0.26 -7.91
CA GLU A 122 7.28 1.72 -7.87
C GLU A 122 7.61 2.32 -9.24
N LEU A 123 6.97 3.45 -9.56
CA LEU A 123 7.32 4.30 -10.69
C LEU A 123 8.34 5.35 -10.21
N GLN A 124 9.32 5.66 -11.04
CA GLN A 124 10.33 6.67 -10.73
C GLN A 124 10.44 7.70 -11.86
N ILE A 125 10.69 8.96 -11.50
CA ILE A 125 11.16 9.97 -12.46
C ILE A 125 12.67 9.88 -12.60
N GLN A 126 13.12 9.70 -13.83
CA GLN A 126 14.53 9.75 -14.18
C GLN A 126 14.77 10.76 -15.30
N THR A 127 15.79 11.59 -15.12
CA THR A 127 16.25 12.56 -16.12
C THR A 127 17.55 12.07 -16.75
N ARG A 128 17.59 12.07 -18.07
CA ARG A 128 18.78 11.77 -18.87
C ARG A 128 19.70 13.01 -18.94
N ARG A 129 21.00 12.82 -19.19
CA ARG A 129 21.98 13.91 -19.32
C ARG A 129 21.61 15.01 -20.32
N ASP A 130 20.80 14.72 -21.33
CA ASP A 130 20.33 15.70 -22.31
C ASP A 130 19.10 16.51 -21.83
N GLY A 131 18.67 16.33 -20.58
CA GLY A 131 17.54 17.03 -19.96
C GLY A 131 16.19 16.36 -20.18
N ALA A 132 16.09 15.32 -21.01
CA ALA A 132 14.85 14.59 -21.22
C ALA A 132 14.49 13.79 -19.96
N SER A 133 13.25 13.97 -19.46
CA SER A 133 12.76 13.30 -18.25
C SER A 133 11.71 12.26 -18.60
N PHE A 134 11.74 11.14 -17.89
CA PHE A 134 10.92 9.97 -18.12
C PHE A 134 10.29 9.51 -16.81
N VAL A 135 9.08 8.94 -16.89
CA VAL A 135 8.58 8.03 -15.87
C VAL A 135 9.00 6.62 -16.24
N VAL A 136 9.63 5.89 -15.32
CA VAL A 136 10.19 4.56 -15.58
C VAL A 136 9.86 3.57 -14.45
N ALA A 137 9.89 2.27 -14.77
CA ALA A 137 9.84 1.16 -13.81
C ALA A 137 10.78 0.03 -14.24
N GLY A 138 11.34 -0.68 -13.25
CA GLY A 138 12.34 -1.74 -13.43
C GLY A 138 13.64 -1.42 -12.68
N PRO A 139 14.79 -2.00 -13.09
CA PRO A 139 14.99 -2.80 -14.30
C PRO A 139 14.32 -4.18 -14.25
N PHE A 140 13.98 -4.70 -15.42
CA PHE A 140 13.57 -6.08 -15.68
C PHE A 140 14.62 -6.77 -16.54
N THR A 141 14.60 -8.10 -16.60
CA THR A 141 15.55 -8.89 -17.40
C THR A 141 14.81 -9.69 -18.45
N VAL A 142 15.29 -9.68 -19.69
CA VAL A 142 14.69 -10.44 -20.79
C VAL A 142 14.85 -11.94 -20.51
N GLY A 143 13.72 -12.64 -20.38
CA GLY A 143 13.66 -14.08 -20.21
C GLY A 143 12.79 -14.76 -21.27
N SER A 144 12.89 -16.08 -21.35
CA SER A 144 12.04 -16.91 -22.22
C SER A 144 10.65 -17.17 -21.64
N GLU A 145 10.54 -17.21 -20.31
CA GLU A 145 9.29 -17.46 -19.59
C GLU A 145 8.48 -16.18 -19.36
N LEU A 146 7.18 -16.35 -19.09
CA LEU A 146 6.29 -15.22 -18.79
C LEU A 146 6.75 -14.49 -17.53
N ASP A 147 7.24 -13.26 -17.68
CA ASP A 147 7.44 -12.36 -16.56
C ASP A 147 6.10 -11.71 -16.18
N ALA A 148 5.44 -12.27 -15.17
CA ALA A 148 4.17 -11.78 -14.66
C ALA A 148 4.27 -10.37 -14.05
N VAL A 149 5.43 -10.03 -13.45
CA VAL A 149 5.66 -8.74 -12.81
C VAL A 149 5.85 -7.66 -13.88
N ALA A 150 6.73 -7.88 -14.85
CA ALA A 150 6.94 -6.94 -15.96
C ALA A 150 5.67 -6.81 -16.82
N THR A 151 4.96 -7.91 -17.09
CA THR A 151 3.67 -7.89 -17.79
C THR A 151 2.64 -7.06 -17.04
N ASN A 152 2.54 -7.20 -15.71
CA ASN A 152 1.63 -6.38 -14.91
C ASN A 152 2.08 -4.90 -14.92
N THR A 153 3.38 -4.63 -14.80
CA THR A 153 3.94 -3.27 -14.85
C THR A 153 3.61 -2.57 -16.17
N ALA A 154 3.76 -3.24 -17.31
CA ALA A 154 3.36 -2.71 -18.61
C ALA A 154 1.86 -2.34 -18.64
N ASN A 155 1.01 -3.19 -18.05
CA ASN A 155 -0.42 -2.91 -17.94
C ASN A 155 -0.74 -1.76 -16.95
N VAL A 156 0.07 -1.57 -15.90
CA VAL A 156 -0.01 -0.39 -15.02
C VAL A 156 0.28 0.88 -15.82
N PHE A 157 1.30 0.88 -16.67
CA PHE A 157 1.59 1.98 -17.57
C PHE A 157 0.42 2.28 -18.53
N CYS A 158 -0.20 1.24 -19.12
CA CYS A 158 -1.41 1.44 -19.93
C CYS A 158 -2.56 2.06 -19.14
N GLU A 159 -2.78 1.62 -17.90
CA GLU A 159 -3.85 2.13 -17.02
C GLU A 159 -3.60 3.58 -16.58
N GLN A 160 -2.36 3.93 -16.21
CA GLN A 160 -2.01 5.25 -15.69
C GLN A 160 -1.77 6.27 -16.82
N PHE A 161 -1.01 5.87 -17.85
CA PHE A 161 -0.45 6.78 -18.85
C PHE A 161 -0.93 6.50 -20.29
N GLY A 162 -1.66 5.42 -20.53
CA GLY A 162 -2.20 5.09 -21.85
C GLY A 162 -1.27 4.26 -22.74
N GLY A 163 -0.06 3.93 -22.27
CA GLY A 163 0.87 3.07 -22.97
C GLY A 163 2.23 3.00 -22.27
N TYR A 164 3.18 2.31 -22.89
CA TYR A 164 4.56 2.22 -22.44
C TYR A 164 5.52 2.10 -23.63
N GLU A 165 6.78 2.42 -23.38
CA GLU A 165 7.92 2.07 -24.24
C GLU A 165 8.87 1.16 -23.48
N ILE A 166 9.62 0.36 -24.23
CA ILE A 166 10.73 -0.43 -23.74
C ILE A 166 12.00 0.41 -23.93
N LEU A 167 12.68 0.70 -22.84
CA LEU A 167 13.91 1.48 -22.81
C LEU A 167 15.08 0.55 -22.45
N ASN A 168 16.17 0.62 -23.20
CA ASN A 168 17.39 -0.09 -22.84
C ASN A 168 18.04 0.62 -21.64
N VAL A 169 18.49 -0.14 -20.64
CA VAL A 169 19.19 0.41 -19.46
C VAL A 169 20.45 1.19 -19.85
N THR A 170 21.07 0.81 -20.97
CA THR A 170 22.30 1.43 -21.51
C THR A 170 22.05 2.76 -22.24
N LEU A 171 20.81 3.06 -22.66
CA LEU A 171 20.51 4.19 -23.56
C LEU A 171 20.32 5.57 -22.87
N GLY A 172 20.59 5.66 -21.57
CA GLY A 172 20.61 6.94 -20.89
C GLY A 172 21.56 6.88 -19.71
N ALA A 173 22.66 7.62 -19.77
CA ALA A 173 23.38 7.97 -18.57
C ALA A 173 22.44 8.84 -17.71
N TRP A 174 21.69 8.20 -16.81
CA TRP A 174 20.76 8.86 -15.92
C TRP A 174 21.53 9.78 -14.98
N VAL A 175 20.95 10.95 -14.70
CA VAL A 175 21.49 11.86 -13.70
C VAL A 175 21.24 11.25 -12.33
N ALA A 176 22.32 10.93 -11.61
CA ALA A 176 22.23 10.44 -10.25
C ALA A 176 21.56 11.50 -9.37
N THR A 177 20.51 11.12 -8.67
CA THR A 177 19.75 12.02 -7.78
C THR A 177 19.21 11.20 -6.61
N PRO A 178 19.23 11.72 -5.37
CA PRO A 178 18.63 11.05 -4.24
C PRO A 178 17.18 10.65 -4.51
N VAL A 179 16.81 9.44 -4.13
CA VAL A 179 15.44 8.96 -4.30
C VAL A 179 14.55 9.64 -3.26
N ARG A 180 13.45 10.24 -3.71
CA ARG A 180 12.43 10.83 -2.83
C ARG A 180 11.13 10.05 -2.98
N ARG A 181 10.76 9.27 -1.98
CA ARG A 181 9.47 8.54 -1.96
C ARG A 181 8.33 9.44 -1.49
N LEU A 182 7.24 9.45 -2.26
CA LEU A 182 6.01 10.23 -1.95
C LEU A 182 4.85 9.33 -1.52
N ASN A 183 5.17 8.21 -0.86
CA ASN A 183 4.19 7.21 -0.44
C ASN A 183 3.46 7.59 0.87
N TRP A 184 3.90 8.66 1.55
CA TRP A 184 3.44 9.00 2.90
C TRP A 184 3.33 10.50 3.11
N GLU A 185 2.36 10.89 3.92
CA GLU A 185 2.22 12.24 4.46
C GLU A 185 2.33 12.16 6.00
N LEU A 186 3.42 12.70 6.54
CA LEU A 186 3.57 12.87 7.99
C LEU A 186 2.65 14.00 8.44
N LEU A 187 1.78 13.72 9.40
CA LEU A 187 0.87 14.73 9.91
C LEU A 187 1.60 15.62 10.92
N PRO A 188 1.27 16.92 10.99
CA PRO A 188 2.04 17.88 11.76
C PRO A 188 2.22 17.43 13.22
N PRO A 189 3.45 17.49 13.77
CA PRO A 189 3.67 17.26 15.18
C PRO A 189 2.98 18.38 15.96
N GLY A 190 1.85 18.06 16.59
CA GLY A 190 1.18 18.94 17.54
C GLY A 190 1.50 18.55 18.98
N ARG A 191 0.97 19.32 19.96
CA ARG A 191 0.96 18.88 21.37
C ARG A 191 0.28 17.51 21.56
N ASN A 192 -0.60 17.14 20.63
CA ASN A 192 -1.25 15.83 20.58
C ASN A 192 -1.32 15.35 19.11
N PRO A 193 -0.32 14.56 18.65
CA PRO A 193 -0.25 14.04 17.29
C PRO A 193 -1.50 13.25 16.87
N TRP A 194 -2.10 12.50 17.80
CA TRP A 194 -3.34 11.76 17.56
C TRP A 194 -4.53 12.67 17.23
N LEU A 195 -4.74 13.74 18.01
CA LEU A 195 -5.84 14.69 17.74
C LEU A 195 -5.63 15.44 16.42
N SER A 196 -4.40 15.87 16.15
CA SER A 196 -4.04 16.51 14.88
C SER A 196 -4.26 15.61 13.67
N ALA A 197 -4.19 14.28 13.86
CA ALA A 197 -4.35 13.31 12.80
C ALA A 197 -5.80 12.97 12.44
N LYS A 198 -6.76 13.23 13.33
CA LYS A 198 -8.17 12.85 13.16
C LYS A 198 -8.75 13.25 11.79
N PRO A 199 -8.61 14.49 11.30
CA PRO A 199 -9.18 14.86 10.01
C PRO A 199 -8.65 14.04 8.84
N ALA A 200 -7.38 13.61 8.88
CA ALA A 200 -6.80 12.76 7.84
C ALA A 200 -7.28 11.30 7.95
N LEU A 201 -7.38 10.77 9.17
CA LEU A 201 -7.90 9.44 9.43
C LEU A 201 -9.40 9.35 9.07
N ASP A 202 -10.19 10.39 9.33
CA ASP A 202 -11.61 10.45 8.98
C ASP A 202 -11.82 10.41 7.46
N ARG A 203 -10.91 10.98 6.66
CA ARG A 203 -10.91 10.82 5.20
C ARG A 203 -10.68 9.37 4.79
N ILE A 204 -9.74 8.69 5.45
CA ILE A 204 -9.50 7.25 5.22
C ILE A 204 -10.76 6.44 5.54
N VAL A 205 -11.39 6.69 6.68
CA VAL A 205 -12.63 6.03 7.10
C VAL A 205 -13.77 6.31 6.12
N SER A 206 -14.00 7.58 5.77
CA SER A 206 -15.11 8.00 4.91
C SER A 206 -15.02 7.43 3.49
N SER A 207 -13.79 7.24 2.99
CA SER A 207 -13.55 6.61 1.69
C SER A 207 -13.79 5.10 1.67
N ALA A 208 -13.98 4.45 2.82
CA ALA A 208 -14.29 3.03 2.91
C ALA A 208 -15.80 2.75 2.71
N PRO A 209 -16.16 1.52 2.29
CA PRO A 209 -17.56 1.11 2.22
C PRO A 209 -18.28 1.30 3.56
N ALA A 210 -19.53 1.78 3.52
CA ALA A 210 -20.29 2.19 4.71
C ALA A 210 -20.26 1.16 5.85
N GLY A 211 -20.49 -0.12 5.55
CA GLY A 211 -20.52 -1.19 6.56
C GLY A 211 -19.19 -1.48 7.27
N ASN A 212 -18.07 -0.94 6.78
CA ASN A 212 -16.74 -1.12 7.39
C ASN A 212 -16.26 0.10 8.16
N ARG A 213 -16.93 1.26 8.00
CA ARG A 213 -16.44 2.55 8.51
C ARG A 213 -16.24 2.54 10.02
N ASP A 214 -17.26 2.11 10.76
CA ASP A 214 -17.18 2.08 12.23
C ASP A 214 -16.12 1.09 12.73
N VAL A 215 -15.93 -0.03 12.03
CA VAL A 215 -14.88 -1.00 12.39
C VAL A 215 -13.50 -0.38 12.21
N ILE A 216 -13.25 0.30 11.09
CA ILE A 216 -11.98 0.98 10.82
C ILE A 216 -11.77 2.10 11.85
N ALA A 217 -12.79 2.91 12.11
CA ALA A 217 -12.75 3.98 13.11
C ALA A 217 -12.45 3.44 14.52
N ALA A 218 -13.08 2.32 14.91
CA ALA A 218 -12.83 1.66 16.19
C ALA A 218 -11.39 1.17 16.31
N ARG A 219 -10.81 0.58 15.25
CA ARG A 219 -9.39 0.16 15.27
C ARG A 219 -8.43 1.35 15.35
N PHE A 220 -8.67 2.41 14.59
CA PHE A 220 -7.88 3.64 14.71
C PHE A 220 -7.99 4.25 16.12
N ALA A 221 -9.20 4.30 16.69
CA ALA A 221 -9.41 4.82 18.04
C ALA A 221 -8.70 3.96 19.11
N ALA A 222 -8.74 2.64 18.97
CA ALA A 222 -8.05 1.72 19.88
C ALA A 222 -6.52 1.86 19.81
N ILE A 223 -5.95 2.08 18.62
CA ILE A 223 -4.51 2.41 18.52
C ILE A 223 -4.24 3.80 19.11
N GLY A 224 -5.10 4.78 18.80
CA GLY A 224 -4.96 6.17 19.23
C GLY A 224 -5.07 6.36 20.76
N SER A 225 -5.79 5.50 21.48
CA SER A 225 -5.89 5.58 22.94
C SER A 225 -4.55 5.32 23.63
N HIS A 226 -3.61 4.64 22.96
CA HIS A 226 -2.23 4.45 23.45
C HIS A 226 -1.32 5.67 23.21
N SER A 227 -1.88 6.80 22.74
CA SER A 227 -1.19 8.08 22.60
C SER A 227 0.09 8.02 21.73
N PRO A 228 -0.05 7.78 20.42
CA PRO A 228 1.09 7.75 19.50
C PRO A 228 1.84 9.09 19.47
N ASP A 229 3.16 9.01 19.38
CA ASP A 229 4.05 10.19 19.31
C ASP A 229 4.10 10.80 17.90
N PHE A 230 3.70 10.05 16.88
CA PHE A 230 3.44 10.58 15.55
C PHE A 230 2.39 9.75 14.81
N VAL A 231 1.76 10.37 13.81
CA VAL A 231 0.84 9.69 12.89
C VAL A 231 1.17 10.10 11.46
N ALA A 232 1.18 9.14 10.56
CA ALA A 232 1.28 9.41 9.13
C ALA A 232 0.23 8.64 8.36
N VAL A 233 -0.17 9.17 7.21
CA VAL A 233 -1.15 8.53 6.33
C VAL A 233 -0.52 8.18 5.00
N GLY A 234 -0.91 7.02 4.48
CA GLY A 234 -0.43 6.54 3.20
C GLY A 234 -1.02 7.33 2.04
N ALA A 235 -0.18 7.63 1.07
CA ALA A 235 -0.53 8.26 -0.20
C ALA A 235 -0.35 7.25 -1.35
N ALA A 236 -1.00 7.52 -2.48
CA ALA A 236 -0.90 6.73 -3.71
C ALA A 236 -1.12 5.21 -3.46
N GLY A 237 -0.13 4.36 -3.70
CA GLY A 237 -0.20 2.91 -3.50
C GLY A 237 -0.31 2.45 -2.04
N PHE A 238 -0.12 3.36 -1.08
CA PHE A 238 -0.41 3.17 0.34
C PHE A 238 -1.73 3.83 0.76
N ASP A 239 -2.58 4.27 -0.19
CA ASP A 239 -3.92 4.79 0.12
C ASP A 239 -4.68 3.85 1.07
N GLY A 240 -5.18 4.43 2.16
CA GLY A 240 -5.89 3.72 3.20
C GLY A 240 -5.04 3.01 4.24
N TYR A 241 -3.73 3.23 4.26
CA TYR A 241 -2.87 2.86 5.38
C TYR A 241 -2.64 4.05 6.31
N ALA A 242 -2.47 3.78 7.60
CA ALA A 242 -2.06 4.74 8.61
C ALA A 242 -0.91 4.16 9.44
N VAL A 243 0.10 4.97 9.72
CA VAL A 243 1.21 4.62 10.61
C VAL A 243 1.02 5.36 11.92
N PHE A 244 1.16 4.63 13.03
CA PHE A 244 1.14 5.15 14.39
C PHE A 244 2.48 4.83 15.06
N GLY A 245 3.22 5.87 15.43
CA GLY A 245 4.55 5.74 16.01
C GLY A 245 4.54 5.64 17.53
N PHE A 246 5.27 4.66 18.05
CA PHE A 246 5.48 4.47 19.49
C PHE A 246 6.98 4.33 19.81
N PRO A 247 7.81 5.38 19.60
CA PRO A 247 9.25 5.30 19.80
C PRO A 247 9.66 4.88 21.20
N ARG A 248 8.92 5.28 22.23
CA ARG A 248 9.18 4.87 23.63
C ARG A 248 9.02 3.37 23.84
N GLN A 249 8.16 2.73 23.04
CA GLN A 249 7.87 1.30 23.09
C GLN A 249 8.68 0.49 22.06
N GLY A 250 9.43 1.15 21.18
CA GLY A 250 10.32 0.47 20.23
C GLY A 250 9.63 -0.08 18.99
N PHE A 251 8.44 0.42 18.61
CA PHE A 251 7.77 -0.02 17.38
C PHE A 251 6.90 1.06 16.72
N CYS A 252 6.49 0.79 15.48
CA CYS A 252 5.40 1.48 14.79
C CYS A 252 4.30 0.50 14.39
N LEU A 253 3.05 0.94 14.40
CA LEU A 253 1.92 0.18 13.88
C LEU A 253 1.54 0.70 12.51
N LEU A 254 1.56 -0.17 11.52
CA LEU A 254 1.02 0.09 10.20
C LEU A 254 -0.36 -0.56 10.09
N GLU A 255 -1.41 0.24 10.20
CA GLU A 255 -2.79 -0.21 10.12
C GLU A 255 -3.36 -0.03 8.71
N SER A 256 -4.13 -1.02 8.25
CA SER A 256 -4.79 -1.00 6.94
C SER A 256 -6.30 -0.87 7.07
N ARG A 257 -6.92 0.00 6.26
CA ARG A 257 -8.40 0.03 6.15
C ARG A 257 -9.02 -1.22 5.50
N GLN A 258 -8.21 -2.09 4.89
CA GLN A 258 -8.72 -3.22 4.10
C GLN A 258 -9.22 -4.36 4.98
N VAL A 259 -10.41 -4.88 4.65
CA VAL A 259 -10.97 -6.08 5.30
C VAL A 259 -10.15 -7.30 4.91
N ASN A 260 -9.96 -8.23 5.85
CA ASN A 260 -9.10 -9.41 5.72
C ASN A 260 -7.60 -9.08 5.54
N ASN A 261 -7.19 -7.86 5.87
CA ASN A 261 -5.78 -7.51 6.01
C ASN A 261 -5.35 -7.63 7.49
N ALA A 262 -4.24 -6.99 7.84
CA ALA A 262 -3.67 -7.00 9.17
C ALA A 262 -3.07 -5.64 9.52
N THR A 263 -2.85 -5.43 10.81
CA THR A 263 -1.94 -4.42 11.34
C THR A 263 -0.53 -5.03 11.40
N TYR A 264 0.46 -4.33 10.88
CA TYR A 264 1.86 -4.77 10.91
C TYR A 264 2.60 -4.01 12.00
N VAL A 265 3.32 -4.75 12.85
CA VAL A 265 4.17 -4.18 13.91
C VAL A 265 5.59 -4.08 13.38
N LEU A 266 6.02 -2.88 13.03
CA LEU A 266 7.35 -2.60 12.51
C LEU A 266 8.31 -2.34 13.68
N SER A 267 9.49 -2.95 13.64
CA SER A 267 10.54 -2.73 14.64
C SER A 267 11.21 -1.36 14.56
N ASP A 268 11.05 -0.69 13.43
CA ASP A 268 11.61 0.62 13.20
C ASP A 268 10.72 1.70 13.80
N THR A 269 11.31 2.56 14.63
CA THR A 269 10.63 3.69 15.26
C THR A 269 10.95 5.02 14.59
N ASP A 270 11.90 5.02 13.66
CA ASP A 270 12.29 6.21 12.93
C ASP A 270 11.36 6.42 11.74
N TRP A 271 10.58 7.49 11.82
CA TRP A 271 9.67 7.87 10.74
C TRP A 271 10.39 8.05 9.41
N GLU A 272 11.57 8.66 9.39
CA GLU A 272 12.31 8.90 8.15
C GLU A 272 12.60 7.57 7.46
N ARG A 273 13.06 6.59 8.23
CA ARG A 273 13.35 5.25 7.71
C ARG A 273 12.09 4.49 7.30
N VAL A 274 11.04 4.50 8.13
CA VAL A 274 9.74 3.87 7.80
C VAL A 274 9.15 4.46 6.51
N SER A 275 9.23 5.78 6.34
CA SER A 275 8.71 6.48 5.15
C SER A 275 9.45 6.11 3.86
N GLN A 276 10.71 5.65 3.98
CA GLN A 276 11.51 5.21 2.84
C GLN A 276 11.33 3.73 2.50
N MET A 277 10.64 2.94 3.33
CA MET A 277 10.40 1.54 3.01
C MET A 277 9.39 1.41 1.86
N SER A 278 9.71 0.54 0.90
CA SER A 278 8.78 0.09 -0.12
C SER A 278 7.72 -0.83 0.49
N LYS A 279 6.60 -0.99 -0.23
CA LYS A 279 5.53 -1.88 0.22
C LYS A 279 5.96 -3.34 0.27
N ALA A 280 6.83 -3.77 -0.65
CA ALA A 280 7.41 -5.11 -0.64
C ALA A 280 8.23 -5.36 0.63
N GLU A 281 9.07 -4.38 1.02
CA GLU A 281 9.87 -4.49 2.24
C GLU A 281 8.97 -4.60 3.48
N ILE A 282 8.02 -3.68 3.64
CA ILE A 282 7.08 -3.67 4.78
C ILE A 282 6.32 -5.00 4.92
N LEU A 283 5.83 -5.55 3.80
CA LEU A 283 5.03 -6.76 3.80
C LEU A 283 5.86 -8.05 3.87
N SER A 284 7.17 -7.96 3.68
CA SER A 284 8.06 -9.11 3.80
C SER A 284 8.08 -9.62 5.25
N ALA A 285 8.13 -10.95 5.42
CA ALA A 285 8.11 -11.59 6.73
C ALA A 285 9.26 -11.18 7.66
N GLY A 286 10.35 -10.61 7.11
CA GLY A 286 11.50 -10.13 7.89
C GLY A 286 11.37 -8.70 8.41
N ALA A 287 10.39 -7.92 7.95
CA ALA A 287 10.29 -6.48 8.26
C ALA A 287 9.33 -6.14 9.41
N HIS A 288 8.47 -7.09 9.81
CA HIS A 288 7.51 -6.89 10.89
C HIS A 288 7.71 -7.94 11.99
N GLN A 289 7.71 -7.48 13.25
CA GLN A 289 7.84 -8.35 14.43
C GLN A 289 6.59 -9.21 14.63
N ARG A 290 5.42 -8.64 14.30
CA ARG A 290 4.11 -9.26 14.47
C ARG A 290 3.15 -8.78 13.39
N ARG A 291 2.16 -9.62 13.09
CA ARG A 291 1.08 -9.33 12.15
C ARG A 291 -0.25 -9.64 12.82
N LEU A 292 -0.97 -8.60 13.23
CA LEU A 292 -2.26 -8.72 13.93
C LEU A 292 -3.38 -8.81 12.88
N ILE A 293 -3.95 -10.00 12.70
CA ILE A 293 -4.98 -10.22 11.69
C ILE A 293 -6.28 -9.56 12.16
N HIS A 294 -7.01 -8.89 11.25
CA HIS A 294 -8.31 -8.26 11.55
C HIS A 294 -9.40 -9.31 11.82
N THR A 295 -9.29 -9.97 12.96
CA THR A 295 -10.22 -10.97 13.50
C THR A 295 -10.78 -10.49 14.83
N ARG A 296 -11.67 -11.27 15.43
CA ARG A 296 -12.24 -10.99 16.75
C ARG A 296 -11.21 -10.70 17.84
N ASN A 297 -10.04 -11.34 17.77
CA ASN A 297 -8.99 -11.22 18.78
C ASN A 297 -8.13 -9.98 18.57
N TRP A 298 -8.35 -9.19 17.51
CA TRP A 298 -7.46 -8.08 17.16
C TRP A 298 -7.31 -7.05 18.29
N PHE A 299 -8.42 -6.70 18.95
CA PHE A 299 -8.39 -5.76 20.07
C PHE A 299 -7.62 -6.33 21.27
N ASP A 300 -7.83 -7.61 21.60
CA ASP A 300 -7.12 -8.28 22.68
C ASP A 300 -5.61 -8.41 22.36
N GLU A 301 -5.26 -8.75 21.11
CA GLU A 301 -3.88 -8.83 20.65
C GLU A 301 -3.17 -7.48 20.69
N LEU A 302 -3.89 -6.39 20.37
CA LEU A 302 -3.38 -5.02 20.51
C LEU A 302 -3.08 -4.70 21.97
N GLU A 303 -4.03 -4.94 22.88
CA GLU A 303 -3.83 -4.67 24.31
C GLU A 303 -2.71 -5.52 24.91
N LEU A 304 -2.63 -6.81 24.59
CA LEU A 304 -1.53 -7.68 25.03
C LEU A 304 -0.16 -7.19 24.58
N MET A 305 -0.09 -6.58 23.39
CA MET A 305 1.15 -6.00 22.87
C MET A 305 1.58 -4.77 23.68
N PHE A 306 0.65 -3.90 24.11
CA PHE A 306 0.95 -2.75 24.97
C PHE A 306 1.13 -3.12 26.46
N ALA A 307 0.52 -4.21 26.92
CA ALA A 307 0.62 -4.68 28.31
C ALA A 307 1.94 -5.41 28.61
N SER A 308 2.64 -5.91 27.59
CA SER A 308 3.91 -6.62 27.78
C SER A 308 5.02 -5.61 28.15
N PRO A 309 5.56 -5.60 29.38
CA PRO A 309 6.68 -4.73 29.71
C PRO A 309 7.86 -5.14 28.84
N GLY A 310 8.40 -4.18 28.08
CA GLY A 310 9.55 -4.42 27.21
C GLY A 310 10.65 -5.15 27.98
N ARG A 311 11.09 -6.30 27.47
CA ARG A 311 12.36 -6.90 27.88
C ARG A 311 13.45 -5.86 27.59
N ARG A 312 13.80 -5.07 28.59
CA ARG A 312 15.06 -4.36 28.67
C ARG A 312 16.16 -5.41 28.57
N THR A 313 16.77 -5.54 27.40
CA THR A 313 18.09 -6.14 27.30
C THR A 313 19.07 -5.04 27.67
N ALA A 314 19.78 -5.28 28.78
CA ALA A 314 20.97 -4.56 29.18
C ALA A 314 22.12 -4.88 28.23
#